data_AF-A0A9Q1HGB0-F1
#
_entry.id   AF-A0A9Q1HGB0-F1
#
_cell.length_a   1.000
_cell.length_b   1.000
_cell.length_c   1.000
_cell.angle_alpha   90.00
_cell.angle_beta   90.00
_cell.angle_gamma   90.00
#
_symmetry.space_group_name_H-M   'P 1'
#
loop_
_entity.id
_entity.type
_entity.pdbx_description
1 polymer ?
#
loop_
_entity_poly.entity_id
_entity_poly.type
_entity_poly.pdbx_seq_one_letter_code
_entity_poly.pdbx_strand_id
1 'polypeptide(L)'
;MATENVLSVVDYIVFMVFLLASAAIGVYHATCSGRQSTSSEYFLADRSMPAFPVSVSLAVSVVSAITTLGTPALCYIIGPAYWVNMFGRILSGIFTSLVVCPVFYNLKITSIYEYMERRFDATVRYIAVAIHMVSTLLMLGVVVYAPALALNAVTGLSLYGSIVAVGLVCTFYSAIGGIKAVVWSDLFQVSLWDIIFFITIDDHMIPRCCLMVSCISNRLLKVCFCKECENLNNVS
;
A
#
# COMPACT_ATOMS: atom_id res chain seq x y z
N MET A 1 -33.09 -0.66 -10.11
CA MET A 1 -32.27 -0.75 -11.34
C MET A 1 -32.07 0.68 -11.84
N ALA A 2 -31.04 1.35 -11.33
CA ALA A 2 -30.60 2.64 -11.83
C ALA A 2 -29.17 2.42 -12.30
N THR A 3 -29.00 2.24 -13.61
CA THR A 3 -27.69 2.24 -14.27
C THR A 3 -27.39 3.66 -14.70
N GLU A 4 -27.06 4.52 -13.74
CA GLU A 4 -26.27 5.70 -14.04
C GLU A 4 -24.82 5.23 -14.02
N ASN A 5 -24.13 5.30 -15.16
CA ASN A 5 -22.71 4.98 -15.23
C ASN A 5 -21.95 6.11 -14.50
N VAL A 6 -21.77 5.96 -13.20
CA VAL A 6 -21.09 6.96 -12.33
C VAL A 6 -19.58 7.03 -12.62
N LEU A 7 -19.02 6.07 -13.38
CA LEU A 7 -17.63 6.07 -13.84
C LEU A 7 -17.56 6.19 -15.36
N SER A 8 -16.60 6.99 -15.81
CA SER A 8 -16.30 7.18 -17.22
C SER A 8 -15.67 5.90 -17.79
N VAL A 9 -15.83 5.66 -19.09
CA VAL A 9 -15.13 4.57 -19.82
C VAL A 9 -13.62 4.62 -19.56
N VAL A 10 -13.10 5.82 -19.29
CA VAL A 10 -11.71 6.07 -18.90
C VAL A 10 -11.32 5.33 -17.62
N ASP A 11 -12.16 5.30 -16.60
CA ASP A 11 -11.84 4.67 -15.30
C ASP A 11 -11.72 3.15 -15.44
N TYR A 12 -12.57 2.56 -16.28
CA TYR A 12 -12.51 1.13 -16.60
C TYR A 12 -11.24 0.77 -17.35
N ILE A 13 -10.86 1.59 -18.34
CA ILE A 13 -9.62 1.39 -19.11
C ILE A 13 -8.40 1.49 -18.18
N VAL A 14 -8.34 2.50 -17.30
CA VAL A 14 -7.24 2.67 -16.35
C VAL A 14 -7.14 1.47 -15.39
N PHE A 15 -8.27 0.98 -14.87
CA PHE A 15 -8.29 -0.19 -13.99
C PHE A 15 -7.81 -1.47 -14.69
N MET A 16 -8.27 -1.72 -15.93
CA MET A 16 -7.82 -2.85 -16.73
C MET A 16 -6.33 -2.76 -17.07
N VAL A 17 -5.85 -1.59 -17.48
CA VAL A 17 -4.42 -1.36 -17.79
C VAL A 17 -3.56 -1.57 -16.54
N PHE A 18 -4.02 -1.11 -15.36
CA PHE A 18 -3.29 -1.31 -14.10
C PHE A 18 -3.18 -2.79 -13.71
N LEU A 19 -4.28 -3.54 -13.81
CA LEU A 19 -4.28 -4.98 -13.53
C LEU A 19 -3.41 -5.75 -14.52
N LEU A 20 -3.53 -5.44 -15.82
CA LEU A 20 -2.75 -6.09 -16.87
C LEU A 20 -1.26 -5.74 -16.78
N ALA A 21 -0.90 -4.49 -16.47
CA ALA A 21 0.50 -4.10 -16.27
C ALA A 21 1.11 -4.81 -15.07
N SER A 22 0.40 -4.87 -13.94
CA SER A 22 0.87 -5.59 -12.74
C SER A 22 1.01 -7.09 -13.00
N ALA A 23 0.03 -7.71 -13.67
CA ALA A 23 0.09 -9.11 -14.05
C ALA A 23 1.19 -9.39 -15.08
N ALA A 24 1.38 -8.49 -16.06
CA ALA A 24 2.42 -8.62 -17.08
C ALA A 24 3.82 -8.55 -16.49
N ILE A 25 4.07 -7.68 -15.50
CA ILE A 25 5.35 -7.62 -14.78
C ILE A 25 5.59 -8.95 -14.04
N GLY A 26 4.56 -9.49 -13.38
CA GLY A 26 4.64 -10.78 -12.70
C GLY A 26 4.93 -11.95 -13.64
N VAL A 27 4.22 -12.02 -14.76
CA VAL A 27 4.39 -13.08 -15.78
C VAL A 27 5.71 -12.92 -16.54
N TYR A 28 6.11 -11.69 -16.86
CA TYR A 28 7.41 -11.40 -17.48
C TYR A 28 8.55 -11.89 -16.59
N HIS A 29 8.52 -11.57 -15.29
CA HIS A 29 9.57 -12.01 -14.39
C HIS A 29 9.52 -13.53 -14.11
N ALA A 30 8.35 -14.16 -14.19
CA ALA A 30 8.21 -15.62 -14.09
C ALA A 30 8.72 -16.38 -15.33
N THR A 31 8.59 -15.78 -16.52
CA THR A 31 8.95 -16.42 -17.80
C THR A 31 10.39 -16.08 -18.24
N CYS A 32 10.85 -14.85 -18.05
CA CYS A 32 12.21 -14.43 -18.42
C CYS A 32 13.28 -14.80 -17.37
N SER A 33 12.95 -14.93 -16.08
CA SER A 33 13.97 -15.22 -15.04
C SER A 33 14.39 -16.69 -14.97
N GLY A 34 13.92 -17.54 -15.89
CA GLY A 34 14.17 -18.97 -15.79
C GLY A 34 13.27 -19.61 -14.75
N ARG A 35 12.85 -20.84 -15.03
CA ARG A 35 11.97 -21.66 -14.20
C ARG A 35 12.60 -21.78 -12.81
N GLN A 36 12.00 -21.15 -11.79
CA GLN A 36 12.44 -21.19 -10.39
C GLN A 36 12.45 -22.64 -9.90
N SER A 37 13.53 -23.36 -10.14
CA SER A 37 13.61 -24.81 -9.88
C SER A 37 13.96 -25.12 -8.43
N THR A 38 14.46 -24.13 -7.69
CA THR A 38 14.96 -24.29 -6.32
C THR A 38 14.14 -23.45 -5.35
N SER A 39 13.74 -24.03 -4.23
CA SER A 39 12.97 -23.34 -3.16
C SER A 39 13.67 -22.08 -2.64
N SER A 40 15.00 -22.06 -2.61
CA SER A 40 15.78 -20.88 -2.25
C SER A 40 15.61 -19.72 -3.24
N GLU A 41 15.42 -20.00 -4.52
CA GLU A 41 15.21 -18.95 -5.52
C GLU A 41 13.82 -18.33 -5.39
N TYR A 42 12.81 -19.16 -5.09
CA TYR A 42 11.43 -18.72 -4.87
C TYR A 42 11.31 -17.82 -3.62
N PHE A 43 11.96 -18.18 -2.51
CA PHE A 43 11.84 -17.47 -1.23
C PHE A 43 12.90 -16.40 -0.97
N LEU A 44 14.15 -16.59 -1.43
CA LEU A 44 15.26 -15.68 -1.13
C LEU A 44 15.69 -14.82 -2.32
N ALA A 45 15.06 -14.98 -3.48
CA ALA A 45 15.44 -14.28 -4.70
C ALA A 45 16.95 -14.40 -5.03
N ASP A 46 17.56 -15.55 -4.69
CA ASP A 46 19.00 -15.83 -4.84
C ASP A 46 19.94 -14.81 -4.14
N ARG A 47 19.42 -13.98 -3.21
CA ARG A 47 20.16 -12.91 -2.50
C ARG A 47 20.89 -11.90 -3.41
N SER A 48 20.66 -11.95 -4.73
CA SER A 48 21.31 -11.12 -5.74
C SER A 48 20.51 -9.87 -6.09
N MET A 49 19.43 -9.61 -5.36
CA MET A 49 18.61 -8.42 -5.59
C MET A 49 19.29 -7.12 -5.14
N PRO A 50 19.15 -6.04 -5.91
CA PRO A 50 19.54 -4.71 -5.47
C PRO A 50 18.79 -4.31 -4.19
N ALA A 51 19.50 -3.63 -3.28
CA ALA A 51 18.95 -3.23 -1.98
C ALA A 51 17.80 -2.23 -2.08
N PHE A 52 17.79 -1.39 -3.13
CA PHE A 52 16.78 -0.36 -3.31
C PHE A 52 15.36 -0.95 -3.52
N PRO A 53 15.12 -1.84 -4.52
CA PRO A 53 13.82 -2.51 -4.68
C PRO A 53 13.32 -3.24 -3.44
N VAL A 54 14.21 -3.94 -2.75
CA VAL A 54 13.87 -4.68 -1.53
C VAL A 54 13.42 -3.72 -0.42
N SER A 55 14.13 -2.60 -0.24
CA SER A 55 13.77 -1.61 0.78
C SER A 55 12.41 -0.96 0.53
N VAL A 56 12.06 -0.70 -0.73
CA VAL A 56 10.76 -0.14 -1.10
C VAL A 56 9.65 -1.17 -0.87
N SER A 57 9.82 -2.42 -1.30
CA SER A 57 8.82 -3.48 -1.06
C SER A 57 8.59 -3.74 0.44
N LEU A 58 9.64 -3.68 1.26
CA LEU A 58 9.50 -3.75 2.72
C LEU A 58 8.69 -2.57 3.29
N ALA A 59 8.86 -1.36 2.75
CA ALA A 59 8.07 -0.19 3.14
C ALA A 59 6.62 -0.30 2.65
N VAL A 60 6.37 -0.83 1.45
CA VAL A 60 5.02 -1.08 0.92
C VAL A 60 4.28 -2.08 1.76
N SER A 61 4.96 -3.13 2.23
CA SER A 61 4.36 -4.19 3.04
C SER A 61 3.74 -3.67 4.35
N VAL A 62 4.19 -2.52 4.87
CA VAL A 62 3.60 -1.90 6.07
C VAL A 62 2.42 -0.96 5.74
N VAL A 63 2.21 -0.64 4.47
CA VAL A 63 1.09 0.17 3.99
C VAL A 63 -0.02 -0.77 3.51
N SER A 64 -1.23 -0.59 4.04
CA SER A 64 -2.38 -1.39 3.63
C SER A 64 -3.54 -0.47 3.26
N ALA A 65 -4.42 -0.93 2.37
CA ALA A 65 -5.60 -0.17 1.93
C ALA A 65 -6.45 0.35 3.10
N ILE A 66 -6.55 -0.44 4.18
CA ILE A 66 -7.24 -0.08 5.42
C ILE A 66 -6.60 1.15 6.07
N THR A 67 -5.27 1.18 6.16
CA THR A 67 -4.55 2.31 6.74
C THR A 67 -4.65 3.53 5.83
N THR A 68 -4.53 3.36 4.51
CA THR A 68 -4.61 4.48 3.57
C THR A 68 -5.98 5.17 3.56
N LEU A 69 -7.08 4.42 3.66
CA LEU A 69 -8.43 4.98 3.78
C LEU A 69 -8.75 5.41 5.22
N GLY A 70 -8.24 4.71 6.22
CA GLY A 70 -8.50 4.96 7.64
C GLY A 70 -7.73 6.15 8.21
N THR A 71 -6.50 6.39 7.78
CA THR A 71 -5.66 7.51 8.23
C THR A 71 -6.31 8.87 8.01
N PRO A 72 -6.82 9.26 6.82
CA PRO A 72 -7.48 10.56 6.65
C PRO A 72 -8.76 10.69 7.49
N ALA A 73 -9.52 9.60 7.66
CA ALA A 73 -10.71 9.59 8.52
C ALA A 73 -10.34 9.81 10.01
N LEU A 74 -9.28 9.16 10.48
CA LEU A 74 -8.76 9.36 11.83
C LEU A 74 -8.15 10.74 12.02
N CYS A 75 -7.45 11.28 11.02
CA CYS A 75 -6.96 12.67 11.05
C CYS A 75 -8.11 13.67 11.16
N TYR A 76 -9.26 13.40 10.55
CA TYR A 76 -10.44 14.27 10.64
C TYR A 76 -11.06 14.26 12.04
N ILE A 77 -11.12 13.09 12.69
CA ILE A 77 -11.76 12.92 14.01
C ILE A 77 -10.82 13.35 15.15
N ILE A 78 -9.56 12.90 15.09
CA ILE A 78 -8.55 13.06 16.16
C ILE A 78 -7.77 14.39 15.99
N GLY A 79 -7.79 14.98 14.79
CA GLY A 79 -7.07 16.20 14.48
C GLY A 79 -5.54 16.02 14.49
N PRO A 80 -4.77 17.08 14.80
CA PRO A 80 -3.30 17.07 14.69
C PRO A 80 -2.60 16.12 15.67
N ALA A 81 -3.29 15.55 16.66
CA ALA A 81 -2.69 14.56 17.56
C ALA A 81 -2.30 13.25 16.84
N TYR A 82 -2.88 12.96 15.67
CA TYR A 82 -2.52 11.78 14.87
C TYR A 82 -1.06 11.80 14.38
N TRP A 83 -0.42 12.96 14.29
CA TRP A 83 0.99 13.08 13.88
C TRP A 83 1.96 12.26 14.76
N VAL A 84 1.62 12.04 16.04
CA VAL A 84 2.42 11.20 16.96
C VAL A 84 2.53 9.75 16.46
N ASN A 85 1.46 9.20 15.86
CA ASN A 85 1.50 7.87 15.26
C ASN A 85 2.49 7.81 14.09
N MET A 86 2.52 8.84 13.24
CA MET A 86 3.44 8.90 12.11
C MET A 86 4.91 8.95 12.56
N PHE A 87 5.22 9.78 13.57
CA PHE A 87 6.54 9.79 14.20
C PHE A 87 6.92 8.43 14.81
N GLY A 88 5.99 7.77 15.49
CA GLY A 88 6.20 6.43 16.05
C GLY A 88 6.56 5.38 15.00
N ARG A 89 5.90 5.43 13.82
CA ARG A 89 6.22 4.51 12.71
C ARG A 89 7.61 4.75 12.12
N ILE A 90 8.02 6.01 11.97
CA ILE A 90 9.36 6.37 11.48
C ILE A 90 10.43 5.90 12.48
N LEU A 91 10.25 6.19 13.77
CA LEU A 91 11.18 5.76 14.82
C LEU A 91 11.32 4.23 14.89
N SER A 92 10.20 3.50 14.78
CA SER A 92 10.21 2.04 14.73
C SER A 92 10.99 1.49 13.52
N GLY A 93 10.83 2.13 12.35
CA GLY A 93 11.59 1.78 11.15
C GLY A 93 13.10 1.97 11.33
N ILE A 94 13.51 3.13 11.87
CA ILE A 94 14.91 3.43 12.17
C ILE A 94 15.48 2.42 13.17
N PHE A 95 14.77 2.17 14.28
CA PHE A 95 15.17 1.20 15.29
C PHE A 95 15.35 -0.21 14.70
N THR A 96 14.40 -0.64 13.88
CA THR A 96 14.46 -1.95 13.20
C THR A 96 15.66 -2.04 12.26
N SER A 97 15.93 -0.99 11.48
CA SER A 97 17.06 -0.97 10.55
C SER A 97 18.42 -1.02 11.26
N LEU A 98 18.57 -0.34 12.41
CA LEU A 98 19.84 -0.21 13.12
C LEU A 98 20.13 -1.36 14.09
N VAL A 99 19.10 -1.91 14.72
CA VAL A 99 19.29 -2.93 15.78
C VAL A 99 18.93 -4.31 15.28
N VAL A 100 17.76 -4.45 14.64
CA VAL A 100 17.21 -5.75 14.26
C VAL A 100 17.93 -6.28 13.02
N CYS A 101 18.01 -5.48 11.94
CA CYS A 101 18.60 -5.91 10.67
C CYS A 101 20.04 -6.48 10.80
N PRO A 102 21.01 -5.81 11.45
CA PRO A 102 22.38 -6.35 11.53
C PRO A 102 22.47 -7.62 12.37
N VAL A 103 21.63 -7.79 13.40
CA VAL A 103 21.60 -9.02 14.20
C VAL A 103 21.17 -10.21 13.34
N PHE A 104 20.07 -10.07 12.59
CA PHE A 104 19.57 -11.14 11.73
C PHE A 104 20.51 -11.44 10.55
N TYR A 105 21.16 -10.42 9.99
CA TYR A 105 22.11 -10.60 8.89
C TYR A 105 23.35 -11.41 9.31
N ASN A 106 23.91 -11.13 10.49
CA ASN A 106 25.07 -11.86 11.01
C ASN A 106 24.76 -13.34 11.32
N LEU A 107 23.54 -13.64 11.75
CA LEU A 107 23.11 -15.00 12.07
C LEU A 107 22.78 -15.85 10.83
N LYS A 108 22.74 -15.25 9.62
CA LYS A 108 22.40 -15.90 8.33
C LYS A 108 21.08 -16.68 8.34
N ILE A 109 20.17 -16.31 9.25
CA ILE A 109 18.86 -16.93 9.41
C ILE A 109 17.93 -16.43 8.30
N THR A 110 17.12 -17.32 7.72
CA THR A 110 16.21 -16.97 6.62
C THR A 110 14.81 -16.60 7.09
N SER A 111 14.44 -16.96 8.33
CA SER A 111 13.12 -16.69 8.90
C SER A 111 13.22 -16.33 10.38
N ILE A 112 12.47 -15.31 10.82
CA ILE A 112 12.43 -14.89 12.23
C ILE A 112 12.04 -16.05 13.16
N TYR A 113 11.21 -16.99 12.69
CA TYR A 113 10.78 -18.15 13.48
C TYR A 113 11.91 -19.15 13.74
N GLU A 114 12.92 -19.23 12.88
CA GLU A 114 14.11 -20.05 13.12
C GLU A 114 14.94 -19.46 14.27
N TYR A 115 14.97 -18.13 14.41
CA TYR A 115 15.58 -17.49 15.57
C TYR A 115 14.82 -17.82 16.87
N MET A 116 13.47 -17.82 16.83
CA MET A 116 12.66 -18.21 17.98
C MET A 116 12.89 -19.66 18.40
N GLU A 117 13.05 -20.56 17.44
CA GLU A 117 13.37 -21.97 17.72
C GLU A 117 14.72 -22.13 18.40
N ARG A 118 15.76 -21.45 17.91
CA ARG A 118 17.10 -21.51 18.52
C ARG A 118 17.15 -20.93 19.93
N ARG A 119 16.28 -19.97 20.26
CA ARG A 119 16.29 -19.28 21.56
C ARG A 119 15.41 -19.94 22.62
N PHE A 120 14.28 -20.50 22.22
CA PHE A 120 13.25 -21.02 23.13
C PHE A 120 13.06 -22.53 22.97
N ASP A 121 12.45 -22.99 21.88
CA ASP A 121 12.27 -24.39 21.51
C ASP A 121 11.49 -24.50 20.17
N ALA A 122 11.48 -25.68 19.54
CA ALA A 122 10.66 -25.96 18.35
C ALA A 122 9.15 -25.81 18.62
N THR A 123 8.69 -26.10 19.85
CA THR A 123 7.28 -25.95 20.23
C THR A 123 6.81 -24.49 20.11
N VAL A 124 7.64 -23.54 20.54
CA VAL A 124 7.35 -22.09 20.46
C VAL A 124 7.29 -21.64 19.01
N ARG A 125 8.13 -22.20 18.13
CA ARG A 125 8.10 -21.93 16.69
C ARG A 125 6.75 -22.31 16.08
N TYR A 126 6.24 -23.51 16.36
CA TYR A 126 4.95 -23.94 15.81
C TYR A 126 3.79 -23.07 16.29
N ILE A 127 3.77 -22.70 17.57
CA ILE A 127 2.73 -21.81 18.14
C ILE A 127 2.80 -20.42 17.49
N ALA A 128 4.01 -19.83 17.39
CA ALA A 128 4.19 -18.51 16.80
C ALA A 128 3.78 -18.47 15.32
N VAL A 129 4.15 -19.51 14.54
CA VAL A 129 3.75 -19.64 13.14
C VAL A 129 2.24 -19.83 13.02
N ALA A 130 1.61 -20.66 13.86
CA ALA A 130 0.17 -20.89 13.82
C ALA A 130 -0.63 -19.60 14.13
N ILE A 131 -0.25 -18.87 15.18
CA ILE A 131 -0.88 -17.58 15.52
C ILE A 131 -0.71 -16.60 14.37
N HIS A 132 0.51 -16.49 13.82
CA HIS A 132 0.77 -15.58 12.70
C HIS A 132 -0.02 -15.96 11.44
N MET A 133 -0.09 -17.25 11.09
CA MET A 133 -0.89 -17.72 9.96
C MET A 133 -2.36 -17.33 10.11
N VAL A 134 -2.95 -17.54 11.29
CA VAL A 134 -4.35 -17.17 11.54
C VAL A 134 -4.55 -15.65 11.45
N SER A 135 -3.69 -14.85 12.08
CA SER A 135 -3.77 -13.38 11.99
C SER A 135 -3.63 -12.87 10.56
N THR A 136 -2.69 -13.43 9.79
CA THR A 136 -2.45 -13.05 8.40
C THR A 136 -3.62 -13.46 7.50
N LEU A 137 -4.22 -14.64 7.69
CA LEU A 137 -5.41 -15.06 6.94
C LEU A 137 -6.60 -14.10 7.17
N LEU A 138 -6.85 -13.71 8.42
CA LEU A 138 -7.91 -12.76 8.76
C LEU A 138 -7.66 -11.39 8.12
N MET A 139 -6.42 -10.91 8.19
CA MET A 139 -6.05 -9.62 7.61
C MET A 139 -6.16 -9.64 6.08
N LEU A 140 -5.69 -10.69 5.41
CA LEU A 140 -5.78 -10.84 3.96
C LEU A 140 -7.23 -10.84 3.47
N GLY A 141 -8.15 -11.46 4.22
CA GLY A 141 -9.58 -11.43 3.89
C GLY A 141 -10.13 -9.99 3.83
N VAL A 142 -9.79 -9.15 4.81
CA VAL A 142 -10.20 -7.73 4.82
C VAL A 142 -9.51 -6.94 3.71
N VAL A 143 -8.24 -7.24 3.42
CA VAL A 143 -7.49 -6.56 2.36
C VAL A 143 -8.06 -6.86 0.98
N VAL A 144 -8.48 -8.10 0.69
CA VAL A 144 -9.10 -8.48 -0.59
C VAL A 144 -10.53 -7.94 -0.71
N TYR A 145 -11.21 -7.69 0.41
CA TYR A 145 -12.56 -7.13 0.41
C TYR A 145 -12.62 -5.72 -0.19
N ALA A 146 -11.63 -4.86 0.08
CA ALA A 146 -11.61 -3.49 -0.42
C ALA A 146 -11.61 -3.38 -1.97
N PRO A 147 -10.70 -4.03 -2.72
CA PRO A 147 -10.74 -4.01 -4.19
C PRO A 147 -11.94 -4.76 -4.75
N ALA A 148 -12.45 -5.79 -4.06
CA ALA A 148 -13.67 -6.48 -4.48
C ALA A 148 -14.93 -5.61 -4.35
N LEU A 149 -15.01 -4.77 -3.30
CA LEU A 149 -16.07 -3.79 -3.11
C LEU A 149 -16.02 -2.71 -4.20
N ALA A 150 -14.81 -2.22 -4.52
CA ALA A 150 -14.61 -1.29 -5.64
C ALA A 150 -15.04 -1.91 -6.98
N LEU A 151 -14.66 -3.17 -7.24
CA LEU A 151 -15.05 -3.87 -8.47
C LEU A 151 -16.56 -4.09 -8.54
N ASN A 152 -17.20 -4.44 -7.42
CA ASN A 152 -18.65 -4.59 -7.32
C ASN A 152 -19.38 -3.27 -7.65
N ALA A 153 -18.88 -2.14 -7.14
CA ALA A 153 -19.45 -0.82 -7.42
C ALA A 153 -19.34 -0.42 -8.90
N VAL A 154 -18.24 -0.78 -9.57
CA VAL A 154 -17.98 -0.41 -10.98
C VAL A 154 -18.70 -1.32 -11.96
N THR A 155 -18.72 -2.64 -11.71
CA THR A 155 -19.22 -3.65 -12.67
C THR A 155 -20.67 -4.05 -12.44
N GLY A 156 -21.23 -3.76 -11.26
CA GLY A 156 -22.55 -4.23 -10.87
C GLY A 156 -22.67 -5.75 -10.69
N LEU A 157 -21.55 -6.49 -10.76
CA LEU A 157 -21.49 -7.93 -10.48
C LEU A 157 -21.85 -8.21 -9.02
N SER A 158 -22.28 -9.43 -8.68
CA SER A 158 -22.47 -9.78 -7.26
C SER A 158 -21.16 -9.64 -6.47
N LEU A 159 -21.25 -9.19 -5.22
CA LEU A 159 -20.09 -8.99 -4.35
C LEU A 159 -19.27 -10.28 -4.21
N TYR A 160 -19.94 -11.43 -4.05
CA TYR A 160 -19.30 -12.74 -3.98
C TYR A 160 -18.54 -13.09 -5.26
N GLY A 161 -19.10 -12.79 -6.44
CA GLY A 161 -18.41 -13.01 -7.72
C GLY A 161 -17.16 -12.14 -7.86
N SER A 162 -17.23 -10.88 -7.39
CA SER A 162 -16.11 -9.94 -7.42
C SER A 162 -14.95 -10.39 -6.51
N ILE A 163 -15.27 -10.90 -5.30
CA ILE A 163 -14.26 -11.43 -4.37
C ILE A 163 -13.52 -12.62 -4.99
N VAL A 164 -14.26 -13.58 -5.57
CA VAL A 164 -13.66 -14.76 -6.19
C VAL A 164 -12.79 -14.38 -7.40
N ALA A 165 -13.25 -13.46 -8.24
CA ALA A 165 -12.50 -13.02 -9.41
C ALA A 165 -11.18 -12.32 -9.01
N VAL A 166 -11.24 -11.34 -8.12
CA VAL A 166 -10.04 -10.62 -7.64
C VAL A 166 -9.09 -11.57 -6.90
N GLY A 167 -9.62 -12.46 -6.05
CA GLY A 167 -8.83 -13.45 -5.33
C GLY A 167 -8.11 -14.43 -6.26
N LEU A 168 -8.79 -14.91 -7.31
CA LEU A 168 -8.21 -15.84 -8.29
C LEU A 168 -7.10 -15.17 -9.08
N VAL A 169 -7.34 -13.97 -9.62
CA VAL A 169 -6.31 -13.19 -10.34
C VAL A 169 -5.12 -12.92 -9.44
N CYS A 170 -5.38 -12.50 -8.18
CA CYS A 170 -4.34 -12.19 -7.21
C CYS A 170 -3.46 -13.40 -6.87
N THR A 171 -4.11 -14.53 -6.61
CA THR A 171 -3.43 -15.79 -6.31
C THR A 171 -2.63 -16.28 -7.52
N PHE A 172 -3.19 -16.19 -8.72
CA PHE A 172 -2.55 -16.67 -9.95
C PHE A 172 -1.26 -15.90 -10.25
N TYR A 173 -1.28 -14.56 -10.22
CA TYR A 173 -0.06 -13.78 -10.48
C TYR A 173 0.98 -13.95 -9.37
N SER A 174 0.55 -14.06 -8.11
CA SER A 174 1.46 -14.22 -6.96
C SER A 174 2.12 -15.59 -6.95
N ALA A 175 1.37 -16.65 -7.28
CA ALA A 175 1.88 -18.03 -7.33
C ALA A 175 2.89 -18.24 -8.45
N ILE A 176 2.71 -17.58 -9.59
CA ILE A 176 3.58 -17.72 -10.75
C ILE A 176 4.87 -16.89 -10.60
N GLY A 177 4.79 -15.71 -9.98
CA GLY A 177 5.90 -14.76 -9.93
C GLY A 177 6.95 -15.01 -8.83
N GLY A 178 6.58 -15.62 -7.70
CA GLY A 178 7.44 -15.75 -6.52
C GLY A 178 7.84 -14.40 -5.91
N ILE A 179 8.75 -14.39 -4.94
CA ILE A 179 9.10 -13.14 -4.23
C ILE A 179 9.75 -12.10 -5.15
N LYS A 180 10.42 -12.55 -6.23
CA LYS A 180 11.06 -11.63 -7.19
C LYS A 180 10.05 -10.77 -7.94
N ALA A 181 8.99 -11.39 -8.45
CA ALA A 181 7.94 -10.67 -9.14
C ALA A 181 7.22 -9.70 -8.21
N VAL A 182 6.93 -10.12 -6.98
CA VAL A 182 6.21 -9.28 -6.00
C VAL A 182 6.98 -7.99 -5.71
N VAL A 183 8.29 -8.08 -5.48
CA VAL A 183 9.14 -6.89 -5.24
C VAL A 183 9.12 -5.92 -6.43
N TRP A 184 9.15 -6.44 -7.66
CA TRP A 184 9.08 -5.61 -8.87
C TRP A 184 7.69 -5.01 -9.09
N SER A 185 6.61 -5.76 -8.81
CA SER A 185 5.26 -5.21 -8.87
C SER A 185 5.02 -4.15 -7.81
N ASP A 186 5.57 -4.31 -6.60
CA ASP A 186 5.47 -3.32 -5.53
C ASP A 186 6.13 -1.99 -5.94
N LEU A 187 7.31 -2.06 -6.56
CA LEU A 187 7.98 -0.87 -7.10
C LEU A 187 7.13 -0.13 -8.14
N PHE A 188 6.52 -0.88 -9.06
CA PHE A 188 5.63 -0.31 -10.05
C PHE A 188 4.42 0.36 -9.40
N GLN A 189 3.79 -0.29 -8.42
CA GLN A 189 2.63 0.25 -7.71
C GLN A 189 2.96 1.52 -6.93
N VAL A 190 4.11 1.56 -6.24
CA VAL A 190 4.58 2.78 -5.54
C VAL A 190 4.82 3.90 -6.52
N SER A 191 5.51 3.63 -7.63
CA SER A 191 5.77 4.66 -8.64
C SER A 191 4.48 5.27 -9.19
N LEU A 192 3.44 4.45 -9.38
CA LEU A 192 2.13 4.94 -9.80
C LEU A 192 1.44 5.76 -8.71
N TRP A 193 1.50 5.30 -7.45
CA TRP A 193 0.98 6.07 -6.31
C TRP A 193 1.66 7.44 -6.19
N ASP A 194 2.99 7.50 -6.31
CA ASP A 194 3.76 8.73 -6.24
C ASP A 194 3.41 9.68 -7.40
N ILE A 195 3.23 9.16 -8.62
CA ILE A 195 2.80 9.94 -9.79
C ILE A 195 1.39 10.51 -9.56
N ILE A 196 0.43 9.69 -9.12
CA ILE A 196 -0.95 10.13 -8.85
C ILE A 196 -0.96 11.19 -7.75
N PHE A 197 -0.17 11.00 -6.70
CA PHE A 197 -0.03 11.96 -5.61
C PHE A 197 0.53 13.30 -6.11
N PHE A 198 1.58 13.27 -6.95
CA PHE A 198 2.17 14.48 -7.53
C PHE A 198 1.18 15.24 -8.42
N ILE A 199 0.46 14.55 -9.31
CA ILE A 199 -0.58 15.14 -10.17
C ILE A 199 -1.70 15.76 -9.31
N THR A 200 -2.17 15.05 -8.29
CA THR A 200 -3.24 15.54 -7.41
C THR A 200 -2.79 16.75 -6.58
N ILE A 201 -1.52 16.82 -6.20
CA ILE A 201 -0.98 17.98 -5.49
C ILE A 201 -0.91 19.22 -6.40
N ASP A 202 -0.55 19.05 -7.67
CA ASP A 202 -0.50 20.14 -8.64
C ASP A 202 -1.90 20.75 -8.85
N ASP A 203 -2.92 19.91 -9.04
CA ASP A 203 -4.31 20.38 -9.27
C ASP A 203 -5.03 20.88 -8.00
N HIS A 204 -4.79 20.29 -6.83
CA HIS A 204 -5.63 20.51 -5.63
C HIS A 204 -4.93 21.23 -4.46
N MET A 205 -3.59 21.22 -4.38
CA MET A 205 -2.83 21.81 -3.27
C MET A 205 -2.29 23.21 -3.56
N ILE A 206 -1.99 23.57 -4.81
CA ILE A 206 -1.50 24.92 -5.17
C ILE A 206 -2.43 26.05 -4.66
N PRO A 207 -3.77 26.00 -4.82
CA PRO A 207 -4.63 27.04 -4.26
C PRO A 207 -4.88 26.90 -2.75
N ARG A 208 -4.96 25.68 -2.20
CA ARG A 208 -5.36 25.43 -0.80
C ARG A 208 -4.21 25.51 0.21
N CYS A 209 -2.99 25.09 -0.14
CA CYS A 209 -1.81 25.28 0.71
C CYS A 209 -1.39 26.74 0.79
N CYS A 210 -1.53 27.51 -0.31
CA CYS A 210 -1.36 28.96 -0.27
C CYS A 210 -2.40 29.60 0.67
N LEU A 211 -3.66 29.16 0.61
CA LEU A 211 -4.72 29.62 1.52
C LEU A 211 -4.43 29.27 3.00
N MET A 212 -3.90 28.09 3.29
CA MET A 212 -3.64 27.63 4.66
C MET A 212 -2.41 28.32 5.28
N VAL A 213 -1.35 28.55 4.50
CA VAL A 213 -0.17 29.32 4.93
C VAL A 213 -0.53 30.80 5.10
N SER A 214 -1.33 31.37 4.20
CA SER A 214 -1.89 32.71 4.38
C SER A 214 -2.85 32.79 5.57
N CYS A 215 -3.62 31.75 5.90
CA CYS A 215 -4.52 31.73 7.06
C CYS A 215 -3.77 31.61 8.40
N ILE A 216 -2.61 30.94 8.44
CA ILE A 216 -1.73 30.89 9.61
C ILE A 216 -0.98 32.22 9.78
N SER A 217 -0.58 32.87 8.69
CA SER A 217 0.04 34.20 8.72
C SER A 217 -0.98 35.32 9.05
N ASN A 218 -2.23 35.23 8.58
CA ASN A 218 -3.28 36.25 8.76
C ASN A 218 -3.98 36.24 10.13
N ARG A 219 -3.66 35.33 11.05
CA ARG A 219 -4.17 35.46 12.43
C ARG A 219 -3.64 36.71 13.17
N LEU A 220 -2.61 37.38 12.64
CA LEU A 220 -2.13 38.67 13.14
C LEU A 220 -2.59 39.88 12.29
N LEU A 221 -3.13 39.67 11.09
CA LEU A 221 -3.38 40.73 10.11
C LEU A 221 -4.80 40.67 9.52
N LYS A 222 -5.79 40.77 10.43
CA LYS A 222 -7.12 41.39 10.17
C LYS A 222 -8.03 40.66 9.17
N VAL A 223 -9.32 40.47 9.44
CA VAL A 223 -10.35 41.54 9.36
C VAL A 223 -10.43 42.25 7.98
N CYS A 224 -9.43 42.16 7.09
CA CYS A 224 -9.43 42.79 5.78
C CYS A 224 -9.95 41.88 4.65
N PHE A 225 -9.70 40.56 4.68
CA PHE A 225 -10.07 39.71 3.53
C PHE A 225 -11.55 39.28 3.48
N CYS A 226 -12.29 39.39 4.59
CA CYS A 226 -13.71 39.02 4.60
C CYS A 226 -14.57 40.01 3.79
N LYS A 227 -14.10 41.26 3.60
CA LYS A 227 -14.85 42.30 2.92
C LYS A 227 -14.78 42.23 1.39
N GLU A 228 -13.76 41.55 0.85
CA GLU A 228 -13.61 41.35 -0.61
C GLU A 228 -14.44 40.17 -1.12
N CYS A 229 -14.65 39.12 -0.31
CA CYS A 229 -15.48 37.96 -0.70
C CYS A 229 -16.99 38.24 -0.70
N GLU A 230 -17.47 39.22 0.07
CA GLU A 230 -18.90 39.59 0.05
C GLU A 230 -19.28 40.39 -1.22
N ASN A 231 -18.31 41.06 -1.85
CA ASN A 231 -18.55 41.88 -3.05
C ASN A 231 -18.52 41.09 -4.37
N LEU A 232 -17.94 39.88 -4.38
CA LEU A 232 -17.86 39.02 -5.57
C LEU A 232 -19.12 38.14 -5.79
N ASN A 233 -19.96 37.95 -4.77
CA ASN A 233 -21.24 37.25 -4.90
C ASN A 233 -22.41 38.12 -5.42
N ASN A 234 -22.15 39.39 -5.74
CA ASN A 234 -23.16 40.33 -6.27
C ASN A 234 -23.00 40.64 -7.77
N VAL A 235 -22.06 39.99 -8.47
CA VAL A 235 -21.85 40.18 -9.91
C VAL A 235 -21.57 38.84 -10.61
N SER A 236 -22.56 37.93 -10.58
CA SER A 236 -22.84 36.94 -11.64
C SER A 236 -24.01 36.06 -11.23
#